data_AF-A0A670IA92-F1
#
_entry.id   AF-A0A670IA92-F1
#
_cell.length_a   1.000
_cell.length_b   1.000
_cell.length_c   1.000
_cell.angle_alpha   90.00
_cell.angle_beta   90.00
_cell.angle_gamma   90.00
#
_symmetry.space_group_name_H-M   'P 1'
#
loop_
_entity.id
_entity.type
_entity.pdbx_description
1 polymer ?
#
loop_
_entity_poly.entity_id
_entity_poly.type
_entity_poly.pdbx_seq_one_letter_code
_entity_poly.pdbx_strand_id
1 'polypeptide(L)'
;LVPACLLQPGPFHCPLTHSNEASVGCHGPAEHGQDTIPTKHFQPSLPRLRIPKLEDTINRYLAAQKPLLNEEQFRQKVKAFLGE
;
A
#
# COMPACT_ATOMS: atom_id res chain seq x y z
N LEU A 1 -47.00 -16.10 8.49
CA LEU A 1 -47.45 -14.80 7.98
C LEU A 1 -46.95 -13.73 8.95
N VAL A 2 -45.82 -13.08 8.65
CA VAL A 2 -45.32 -11.92 9.39
C VAL A 2 -44.91 -10.87 8.35
N PRO A 3 -45.42 -9.63 8.43
CA PRO A 3 -45.04 -8.55 7.54
C PRO A 3 -43.86 -7.72 8.11
N ALA A 4 -43.31 -6.86 7.24
CA ALA A 4 -42.53 -5.66 7.52
C ALA A 4 -41.11 -5.81 8.12
N CYS A 5 -40.09 -5.68 7.26
CA CYS A 5 -38.83 -5.00 7.59
C CYS A 5 -38.21 -4.43 6.30
N LEU A 6 -38.57 -3.19 5.98
CA LEU A 6 -37.77 -2.32 5.12
C LEU A 6 -36.54 -1.87 5.92
N LEU A 7 -35.31 -2.21 5.50
CA LEU A 7 -34.15 -1.35 5.73
C LEU A 7 -32.99 -1.66 4.75
N GLN A 8 -32.91 -0.76 3.77
CA GLN A 8 -31.94 -0.48 2.69
C GLN A 8 -30.56 -1.19 2.64
N PRO A 9 -30.09 -1.60 1.45
CA PRO A 9 -28.68 -1.87 1.20
C PRO A 9 -27.89 -0.56 1.00
N GLY A 10 -26.84 -0.36 1.80
CA GLY A 10 -25.94 0.79 1.70
C GLY A 10 -25.01 0.75 0.47
N PRO A 11 -24.41 1.89 0.07
CA PRO A 11 -23.59 1.98 -1.12
C PRO A 11 -22.14 1.61 -0.81
N PHE A 12 -21.85 0.32 -0.70
CA PHE A 12 -20.47 -0.19 -0.84
C PHE A 12 -20.39 -1.04 -2.09
N HIS A 13 -20.43 -0.37 -3.25
CA HIS A 13 -20.04 -0.98 -4.51
C HIS A 13 -18.59 -0.57 -4.77
N CYS A 14 -17.65 -1.49 -4.55
CA CYS A 14 -16.29 -1.38 -5.05
C CYS A 14 -16.31 -1.79 -6.54
N PRO A 15 -16.13 -0.88 -7.52
CA PRO A 15 -15.99 -1.31 -8.90
C PRO A 15 -14.51 -1.61 -9.14
N LEU A 16 -14.08 -2.82 -8.77
CA LEU A 16 -12.94 -3.46 -9.43
C LEU A 16 -13.50 -4.51 -10.38
N THR A 17 -14.13 -4.05 -11.45
CA THR A 17 -14.46 -4.90 -12.60
C THR A 17 -13.75 -4.34 -13.83
N HIS A 18 -12.78 -5.12 -14.26
CA HIS A 18 -12.14 -5.23 -15.57
C HIS A 18 -12.76 -4.44 -16.75
N SER A 19 -11.88 -3.65 -17.39
CA SER A 19 -11.72 -3.41 -18.83
C SER A 19 -12.82 -2.72 -19.66
N ASN A 20 -12.40 -1.57 -20.20
CA ASN A 20 -12.89 -0.86 -21.41
C ASN A 20 -14.25 -0.18 -21.33
N GLU A 21 -14.27 1.11 -20.96
CA GLU A 21 -15.11 2.10 -21.64
C GLU A 21 -14.57 3.52 -21.37
N ALA A 22 -14.28 4.24 -22.45
CA ALA A 22 -14.03 5.66 -22.40
C ALA A 22 -15.38 6.36 -22.18
N SER A 23 -15.56 7.04 -21.05
CA SER A 23 -16.55 8.09 -20.97
C SER A 23 -16.16 9.15 -19.95
N VAL A 24 -16.27 10.37 -20.41
CA VAL A 24 -15.97 11.65 -19.78
C VAL A 24 -16.92 11.88 -18.60
N GLY A 25 -16.37 12.40 -17.49
CA GLY A 25 -17.13 13.27 -16.58
C GLY A 25 -16.96 12.99 -15.10
N CYS A 26 -16.00 13.63 -14.46
CA CYS A 26 -16.09 13.98 -13.03
C CYS A 26 -15.70 15.45 -12.86
N HIS A 27 -16.68 16.35 -13.08
CA HIS A 27 -16.59 17.75 -12.66
C HIS A 27 -17.07 17.83 -11.20
N GLY A 28 -16.13 17.83 -10.27
CA GLY A 28 -16.32 18.37 -8.92
C GLY A 28 -15.28 19.48 -8.72
N PRO A 29 -15.64 20.67 -8.20
CA PRO A 29 -14.68 21.74 -8.05
C PRO A 29 -13.74 21.39 -6.90
N ALA A 30 -12.55 20.92 -7.23
CA ALA A 30 -11.44 20.92 -6.29
C ALA A 30 -11.01 22.39 -6.09
N GLU A 31 -11.37 22.95 -4.95
CA GLU A 31 -10.98 24.28 -4.53
C GLU A 31 -9.46 24.50 -4.62
N HIS A 32 -9.12 25.70 -5.10
CA HIS A 32 -7.90 26.04 -5.82
C HIS A 32 -6.70 26.28 -4.87
N GLY A 33 -5.76 25.34 -4.83
CA GLY A 33 -4.35 25.72 -4.71
C GLY A 33 -3.94 26.37 -6.03
N GLN A 34 -3.47 27.62 -6.02
CA GLN A 34 -3.11 28.36 -7.25
C GLN A 34 -1.75 27.92 -7.81
N ASP A 35 -1.58 26.61 -7.97
CA ASP A 35 -0.36 26.04 -8.52
C ASP A 35 -0.50 25.91 -10.03
N THR A 36 0.43 26.53 -10.78
CA THR A 36 0.51 26.45 -12.25
C THR A 36 0.59 25.01 -12.77
N ILE A 37 1.00 24.06 -11.92
CA ILE A 37 1.12 22.64 -12.25
C ILE A 37 0.12 21.83 -11.41
N PRO A 38 -0.69 20.96 -12.04
CA PRO A 38 -1.60 20.09 -11.31
C PRO A 38 -0.85 19.24 -10.26
N THR A 39 -1.44 19.05 -9.07
CA THR A 39 -0.83 18.28 -7.97
C THR A 39 -0.35 16.89 -8.38
N LYS A 40 -1.03 16.28 -9.37
CA LYS A 40 -0.73 14.93 -9.87
C LYS A 40 0.09 14.90 -11.15
N HIS A 41 0.60 16.03 -11.62
CA HIS A 41 1.30 16.15 -12.91
C HIS A 41 2.48 15.18 -13.05
N PHE A 42 3.24 14.95 -11.97
CA PHE A 42 4.41 14.07 -11.99
C PHE A 42 4.12 12.60 -11.64
N GLN A 43 2.89 12.27 -11.24
CA GLN A 43 2.49 10.91 -10.88
C GLN A 43 2.76 9.88 -11.99
N PRO A 44 2.46 10.12 -13.30
CA PRO A 44 2.73 9.15 -14.36
C PRO A 44 4.23 8.97 -14.67
N SER A 45 5.06 9.95 -14.31
CA SER A 45 6.51 9.91 -14.51
C SER A 45 7.27 9.35 -13.31
N LEU A 46 6.59 8.95 -12.22
CA LEU A 46 7.28 8.44 -11.04
C LEU A 46 8.02 7.14 -11.38
N PRO A 47 9.32 7.05 -11.05
CA PRO A 47 10.06 5.83 -11.26
C PRO A 47 9.49 4.72 -10.38
N ARG A 48 9.52 3.49 -10.90
CA ARG A 48 9.16 2.32 -10.11
C ARG A 48 10.10 2.19 -8.91
N LEU A 49 9.55 1.81 -7.76
CA LEU A 49 10.35 1.57 -6.57
C LEU A 49 11.33 0.43 -6.82
N ARG A 50 12.60 0.65 -6.49
CA ARG A 50 13.64 -0.36 -6.63
C ARG A 50 13.44 -1.45 -5.57
N ILE A 51 13.50 -2.71 -5.99
CA ILE A 51 13.52 -3.85 -5.08
C ILE A 51 14.97 -4.02 -4.57
N PRO A 52 15.23 -3.97 -3.25
CA PRO A 52 16.56 -4.17 -2.70
C PRO A 52 17.04 -5.61 -2.88
N LYS A 53 18.36 -5.83 -2.85
CA LYS A 53 18.92 -7.19 -2.81
C LYS A 53 18.53 -7.89 -1.51
N LEU A 54 18.45 -9.22 -1.57
CA LEU A 54 18.11 -10.05 -0.41
C LEU A 54 19.11 -9.85 0.73
N GLU A 55 20.41 -9.86 0.42
CA GLU A 55 21.51 -9.65 1.37
C GLU A 55 21.37 -8.32 2.13
N ASP A 56 21.11 -7.22 1.42
CA ASP A 56 20.93 -5.88 2.02
C ASP A 56 19.70 -5.82 2.93
N THR A 57 18.70 -6.64 2.63
CA THR A 57 17.46 -6.71 3.42
C THR A 57 17.69 -7.49 4.70
N ILE A 58 18.39 -8.63 4.62
CA ILE A 58 18.78 -9.45 5.78
C ILE A 58 19.71 -8.66 6.70
N ASN A 59 20.73 -7.98 6.16
CA ASN A 59 21.67 -7.19 6.95
C ASN A 59 21.00 -6.05 7.72
N ARG A 60 20.10 -5.30 7.06
CA ARG A 60 19.32 -4.23 7.70
C ARG A 60 18.36 -4.78 8.75
N TYR A 61 17.72 -5.91 8.49
CA TYR A 61 16.87 -6.59 9.47
C TYR A 61 17.67 -6.97 10.72
N LEU A 62 18.79 -7.67 10.56
CA LEU A 62 19.63 -8.08 11.70
C LEU A 62 20.17 -6.87 12.46
N ALA A 63 20.59 -5.80 11.79
CA ALA A 63 21.04 -4.57 12.44
C ALA A 63 19.94 -3.93 13.30
N ALA A 64 18.69 -3.90 12.83
CA ALA A 64 17.55 -3.39 13.58
C ALA A 64 17.16 -4.27 14.78
N GLN A 65 17.47 -5.56 14.73
CA GLN A 65 17.18 -6.53 15.79
C GLN A 65 18.23 -6.51 16.92
N LYS A 66 19.49 -6.15 16.63
CA LYS A 66 20.58 -6.08 17.62
C LYS A 66 20.26 -5.29 18.90
N PRO A 67 19.66 -4.08 18.87
CA PRO A 67 19.36 -3.33 20.09
C PRO A 67 18.13 -3.87 20.86
N LEU A 68 17.35 -4.78 20.28
CA LEU A 68 16.07 -5.23 20.84
C LEU A 68 16.15 -6.61 21.52
N LEU A 69 17.20 -7.39 21.23
CA LEU A 69 17.31 -8.79 21.63
C LEU A 69 18.58 -9.02 22.44
N ASN A 70 18.49 -9.94 23.40
CA ASN A 70 19.68 -10.51 24.03
C ASN A 70 20.48 -11.33 23.00
N GLU A 71 21.80 -11.42 23.20
CA GLU A 71 22.72 -12.04 22.23
C GLU A 71 22.34 -13.47 21.85
N GLU A 72 21.75 -14.22 22.77
CA GLU A 72 21.33 -15.61 22.57
C GLU A 72 20.15 -15.73 21.58
N GLN A 73 19.17 -14.84 21.72
CA GLN A 73 18.02 -14.74 20.81
C GLN A 73 18.45 -14.20 19.44
N PHE A 74 19.42 -13.29 19.41
CA PHE A 74 20.00 -12.79 18.17
C PHE A 74 20.71 -13.92 17.39
N ARG A 75 21.55 -14.72 18.06
CA ARG A 75 22.24 -15.87 17.43
C ARG A 75 21.24 -16.88 16.85
N GLN A 76 20.14 -17.15 17.56
CA GLN A 76 19.11 -18.08 17.08
C GLN A 76 18.37 -17.54 15.85
N LYS A 77 18.06 -16.23 15.81
CA LYS A 77 17.51 -15.61 14.60
C LYS A 77 18.48 -15.68 13.43
N VAL A 78 19.76 -15.38 13.65
CA VAL A 78 20.78 -15.47 12.60
C VAL A 78 20.88 -16.90 12.05
N LYS A 79 20.92 -17.92 12.91
CA LYS A 79 20.92 -19.32 12.47
C LYS A 79 19.69 -19.70 11.67
N ALA A 80 18.50 -19.29 12.10
CA ALA A 80 17.26 -19.55 11.38
C ALA A 80 17.25 -18.92 9.96
N PHE A 81 17.87 -17.76 9.78
CA PHE A 81 18.03 -17.13 8.46
C PHE A 81 19.12 -17.79 7.60
N LEU A 82 20.13 -18.42 8.21
CA LEU A 82 21.23 -19.09 7.51
C LEU A 82 20.97 -20.59 7.26
N GLY A 83 19.92 -21.16 7.87
CA GLY A 83 19.51 -22.56 7.65
C GLY A 83 20.33 -23.59 8.41
N GLU A 84 20.94 -23.20 9.55
CA GLU A 84 21.68 -24.10 10.45
C GLU A 84 20.89 -24.58 11.66
#